data_AF-A0A6B3F1R5-F1
#
_entry.id   AF-A0A6B3F1R5-F1
#
_cell.length_a   1.000
_cell.length_b   1.000
_cell.length_c   1.000
_cell.angle_alpha   90.00
_cell.angle_beta   90.00
_cell.angle_gamma   90.00
#
_symmetry.space_group_name_H-M   'P 1'
#
loop_
_entity.id
_entity.type
_entity.pdbx_description
1 polymer ?
#
loop_
_entity_poly.entity_id
_entity_poly.type
_entity_poly.pdbx_seq_one_letter_code
_entity_poly.pdbx_strand_id
1 'polypeptide(L)'
;VGQPEQKTVKVVRPSGITLPEDSPLRRVPPRKPEDQQPDYLEKFDSRTLFYDAFRLDGDVWLSGPPLNNLKEPLEKADWRVDGKDVGAAVSLSDWGRTQRSRIRDTGPGQRLTLGLGDERFSAEIAPDESALFAGQRTIIT
;
A
#
# COMPACT_ATOMS: atom_id res chain seq x y z
N VAL A 1 -30.33 0.57 37.36
CA VAL A 1 -29.63 -0.49 36.58
C VAL A 1 -29.22 0.13 35.27
N GLY A 2 -27.93 0.43 35.08
CA GLY A 2 -27.45 1.04 33.83
C GLY A 2 -27.49 0.00 32.71
N GLN A 3 -28.10 0.34 31.58
CA GLN A 3 -28.08 -0.53 30.40
C GLN A 3 -26.62 -0.76 29.96
N PRO A 4 -26.26 -1.97 29.51
CA PRO A 4 -24.92 -2.23 29.00
C PRO A 4 -24.65 -1.32 27.80
N GLU A 5 -23.57 -0.54 27.84
CA GLU A 5 -23.09 0.20 26.67
C GLU A 5 -22.80 -0.77 25.53
N GLN A 6 -23.47 -0.55 24.40
CA GLN A 6 -23.25 -1.34 23.20
C GLN A 6 -21.90 -0.96 22.59
N LYS A 7 -20.91 -1.84 22.71
CA LYS A 7 -19.59 -1.65 22.09
C LYS A 7 -19.68 -1.91 20.59
N THR A 8 -19.39 -0.90 19.78
CA THR A 8 -19.18 -1.07 18.33
C THR A 8 -17.82 -1.70 18.10
N VAL A 9 -17.79 -2.85 17.42
CA VAL A 9 -16.56 -3.50 16.95
C VAL A 9 -16.52 -3.39 15.43
N LYS A 10 -15.46 -2.81 14.90
CA LYS A 10 -15.22 -2.72 13.45
C LYS A 10 -13.89 -3.40 13.12
N VAL A 11 -13.92 -4.34 12.18
CA VAL A 11 -12.73 -4.98 11.64
C VAL A 11 -12.42 -4.33 10.30
N VAL A 12 -11.28 -3.63 10.24
CA VAL A 12 -10.74 -3.07 9.00
C VAL A 12 -9.68 -4.04 8.48
N ARG A 13 -9.76 -4.40 7.20
CA ARG A 13 -8.77 -5.25 6.53
C ARG A 13 -8.02 -4.39 5.51
N PRO A 14 -6.69 -4.30 5.60
CA PRO A 14 -5.88 -3.67 4.55
C PRO A 14 -6.11 -4.34 3.21
N SER A 15 -6.07 -3.55 2.14
CA SER A 15 -6.06 -4.05 0.77
C SER A 15 -4.73 -3.67 0.12
N GLY A 16 -3.81 -4.63 0.12
CA GLY A 16 -2.46 -4.46 -0.40
C GLY A 16 -2.28 -5.04 -1.81
N ILE A 17 -1.10 -4.76 -2.38
CA ILE A 17 -0.61 -5.38 -3.60
C ILE A 17 0.66 -6.16 -3.26
N THR A 18 0.60 -7.46 -3.49
CA THR A 18 1.73 -8.37 -3.37
C THR A 18 1.92 -9.10 -4.69
N LEU A 19 3.17 -9.14 -5.15
CA LEU A 19 3.54 -9.85 -6.38
C LEU A 19 3.22 -11.36 -6.23
N PRO A 20 2.63 -11.99 -7.25
CA PRO A 20 2.47 -13.44 -7.32
C PRO A 20 3.81 -14.17 -7.11
N GLU A 21 3.74 -15.40 -6.64
CA GLU A 21 4.94 -16.21 -6.41
C GLU A 21 5.67 -16.56 -7.71
N ASP A 22 4.94 -16.68 -8.82
CA ASP A 22 5.44 -16.94 -10.17
C ASP A 22 5.81 -15.67 -10.96
N SER A 23 5.55 -14.47 -10.41
CA SER A 23 5.97 -13.21 -11.04
C SER A 23 7.49 -13.18 -11.21
N PRO A 24 8.03 -12.70 -12.34
CA PRO A 24 9.47 -12.48 -12.50
C PRO A 24 9.95 -11.21 -11.76
N LEU A 25 9.04 -10.34 -11.32
CA LEU A 25 9.37 -9.09 -10.66
C LEU A 25 9.68 -9.34 -9.19
N ARG A 26 10.74 -8.72 -8.67
CA ARG A 26 11.09 -8.76 -7.25
C ARG A 26 11.70 -7.45 -6.80
N ARG A 27 11.44 -7.09 -5.55
CA ARG A 27 12.22 -6.08 -4.83
C ARG A 27 13.61 -6.66 -4.57
N VAL A 28 14.63 -5.91 -4.89
CA VAL A 28 16.03 -6.19 -4.52
C VAL A 28 16.22 -5.76 -3.06
N PRO A 29 16.80 -6.60 -2.20
CA PRO A 29 17.07 -6.23 -0.82
C PRO A 29 18.04 -5.05 -0.72
N PRO A 30 17.84 -4.12 0.23
CA PRO A 30 18.68 -2.94 0.35
C PRO A 30 20.06 -3.22 0.99
N ARG A 31 20.22 -4.35 1.69
CA ARG A 31 21.50 -4.73 2.31
C ARG A 31 22.41 -5.39 1.28
N LYS A 32 23.68 -4.98 1.24
CA LYS A 32 24.69 -5.63 0.40
C LYS A 32 24.93 -7.07 0.87
N PRO A 33 25.29 -8.01 -0.02
CA PRO A 33 25.50 -9.41 0.35
C PRO A 33 26.45 -9.62 1.55
N GLU A 34 27.50 -8.81 1.67
CA GLU A 34 28.46 -8.85 2.77
C GLU A 34 27.88 -8.45 4.14
N ASP A 35 26.78 -7.70 4.16
CA ASP A 35 26.08 -7.24 5.37
C ASP A 35 24.84 -8.11 5.70
N GLN A 36 24.60 -9.16 4.91
CA GLN A 36 23.46 -10.06 5.08
C GLN A 36 23.79 -11.17 6.08
N GLN A 37 22.86 -11.44 6.99
CA GLN A 37 22.90 -12.65 7.80
C GLN A 37 22.61 -13.88 6.92
N PRO A 38 23.04 -15.09 7.31
CA PRO A 38 22.87 -16.30 6.49
C PRO A 38 21.42 -16.58 6.05
N ASP A 39 20.44 -16.21 6.85
CA ASP A 39 19.00 -16.43 6.63
C ASP A 39 18.27 -15.15 6.13
N TYR A 40 19.00 -14.10 5.80
CA TYR A 40 18.42 -12.80 5.48
C TYR A 40 17.51 -12.85 4.25
N LEU A 41 17.95 -13.52 3.17
CA LEU A 41 17.18 -13.59 1.93
C LEU A 41 15.92 -14.43 2.08
N GLU A 42 15.97 -15.48 2.91
CA GLU A 42 14.78 -16.30 3.25
C GLU A 42 13.73 -15.46 3.99
N LYS A 43 14.17 -14.58 4.89
CA LYS A 43 13.29 -13.71 5.67
C LYS A 43 12.88 -12.43 4.95
N PHE A 44 13.52 -12.08 3.84
CA PHE A 44 13.25 -10.83 3.14
C PHE A 44 11.98 -10.94 2.29
N ASP A 45 11.01 -10.09 2.62
CA ASP A 45 9.84 -9.90 1.77
C ASP A 45 10.20 -9.12 0.49
N SER A 46 10.36 -9.89 -0.58
CA SER A 46 10.68 -9.41 -1.93
C SER A 46 9.45 -9.14 -2.79
N ARG A 47 8.23 -9.42 -2.30
CA ARG A 47 7.00 -9.45 -3.12
C ARG A 47 6.01 -8.36 -2.77
N THR A 48 5.92 -7.89 -1.54
CA THR A 48 4.94 -6.84 -1.21
C THR A 48 5.34 -5.49 -1.78
N LEU A 49 4.45 -4.86 -2.55
CA LEU A 49 4.59 -3.50 -3.05
C LEU A 49 3.90 -2.51 -2.11
N PHE A 50 2.68 -2.84 -1.74
CA PHE A 50 1.79 -2.00 -0.93
C PHE A 50 1.09 -2.89 0.11
N TYR A 51 1.14 -2.52 1.39
CA TYR A 51 0.35 -3.15 2.44
C TYR A 51 -1.12 -2.72 2.40
N ASP A 52 -1.36 -1.46 2.03
CA ASP A 52 -2.70 -0.90 1.98
C ASP A 52 -2.83 0.24 0.97
N ALA A 53 -4.04 0.41 0.47
CA ALA A 53 -4.50 1.52 -0.36
C ALA A 53 -5.75 2.13 0.29
N PHE A 54 -5.70 3.40 0.68
CA PHE A 54 -6.81 4.03 1.41
C PHE A 54 -6.99 5.49 1.03
N ARG A 55 -8.19 6.01 1.27
CA ARG A 55 -8.55 7.40 1.01
C ARG A 55 -8.25 8.28 2.22
N LEU A 56 -7.69 9.46 1.97
CA LEU A 56 -7.53 10.52 2.96
C LEU A 56 -7.50 11.87 2.25
N ASP A 57 -8.33 12.81 2.69
CA ASP A 57 -8.43 14.17 2.13
C ASP A 57 -8.66 14.19 0.61
N GLY A 58 -9.45 13.25 0.09
CA GLY A 58 -9.79 13.14 -1.34
C GLY A 58 -8.79 12.34 -2.18
N ASP A 59 -7.59 12.09 -1.65
CA ASP A 59 -6.54 11.36 -2.35
C ASP A 59 -6.47 9.89 -1.95
N VAL A 60 -5.80 9.10 -2.78
CA VAL A 60 -5.47 7.71 -2.46
C VAL A 60 -4.02 7.67 -1.97
N TRP A 61 -3.85 7.12 -0.78
CA TRP A 61 -2.56 6.87 -0.17
C TRP A 61 -2.24 5.39 -0.24
N LEU A 62 -0.98 5.11 -0.50
CA LEU A 62 -0.42 3.78 -0.58
C LEU A 62 0.68 3.67 0.47
N SER A 63 0.59 2.67 1.34
CA SER A 63 1.63 2.40 2.34
C SER A 63 2.30 1.07 2.05
N GLY A 64 3.57 0.93 2.39
CA GLY A 64 4.30 -0.30 2.07
C GLY A 64 5.77 -0.26 2.46
N PRO A 65 6.53 -1.30 2.09
CA PRO A 65 7.97 -1.30 2.19
C PRO A 65 8.61 -0.46 1.04
N PRO A 66 9.87 0.00 1.17
CA PRO A 66 10.52 0.86 0.17
C PRO A 66 10.63 0.17 -1.19
N LEU A 67 10.15 0.76 -2.28
CA LEU A 67 10.01 0.07 -3.56
C LEU A 67 11.35 -0.36 -4.20
N ASN A 68 12.47 0.20 -3.75
CA ASN A 68 13.83 -0.12 -4.21
C ASN A 68 13.92 -0.04 -5.74
N ASN A 69 14.43 -1.11 -6.39
CA ASN A 69 14.56 -1.22 -7.84
C ASN A 69 13.22 -1.16 -8.60
N LEU A 70 12.08 -1.34 -7.92
CA LEU A 70 10.77 -1.27 -8.58
C LEU A 70 10.18 0.13 -8.61
N LYS A 71 10.81 1.12 -7.93
CA LYS A 71 10.30 2.50 -7.92
C LYS A 71 10.22 3.09 -9.33
N GLU A 72 11.33 3.11 -10.07
CA GLU A 72 11.37 3.71 -11.41
C GLU A 72 10.43 3.02 -12.43
N PRO A 73 10.33 1.66 -12.48
CA PRO A 73 9.31 1.02 -13.29
C PRO A 73 7.87 1.39 -12.88
N LEU A 74 7.61 1.49 -11.57
CA LEU A 74 6.29 1.85 -11.05
C LEU A 74 5.92 3.31 -11.34
N GLU A 75 6.88 4.23 -11.42
CA GLU A 75 6.63 5.62 -11.85
C GLU A 75 6.12 5.70 -13.30
N LYS A 76 6.38 4.67 -14.11
CA LYS A 76 6.00 4.58 -15.54
C LYS A 76 4.87 3.57 -15.81
N ALA A 77 4.31 2.99 -14.76
CA ALA A 77 3.31 1.93 -14.87
C ALA A 77 1.92 2.45 -15.29
N ASP A 78 1.05 1.54 -15.74
CA ASP A 78 -0.36 1.85 -16.08
C ASP A 78 -1.19 1.89 -14.79
N TRP A 79 -1.36 3.08 -14.22
CA TRP A 79 -2.15 3.30 -13.02
C TRP A 79 -3.58 3.70 -13.36
N ARG A 80 -4.55 2.98 -12.81
CA ARG A 80 -5.96 3.30 -12.98
C ARG A 80 -6.75 3.19 -11.70
N VAL A 81 -7.77 4.04 -11.59
CA VAL A 81 -8.82 3.93 -10.56
C VAL A 81 -10.15 3.73 -11.27
N ASP A 82 -10.81 2.60 -11.02
CA ASP A 82 -12.02 2.15 -11.71
C ASP A 82 -11.91 2.26 -13.25
N GLY A 83 -10.72 1.96 -13.78
CA GLY A 83 -10.42 2.01 -15.21
C GLY A 83 -10.04 3.39 -15.77
N LYS A 84 -10.17 4.48 -15.00
CA LYS A 84 -9.69 5.81 -15.37
C LYS A 84 -8.18 5.92 -15.13
N ASP A 85 -7.44 6.37 -16.13
CA ASP A 85 -6.01 6.65 -16.02
C ASP A 85 -5.74 7.76 -14.99
N VAL A 86 -4.82 7.48 -14.05
CA VAL A 86 -4.37 8.39 -13.00
C VAL A 86 -2.85 8.51 -12.94
N GLY A 87 -2.10 7.99 -13.92
CA GLY A 87 -0.64 7.89 -13.88
C GLY A 87 0.06 9.23 -13.63
N ALA A 88 -0.41 10.30 -14.26
CA ALA A 88 0.15 11.65 -14.08
C ALA A 88 -0.05 12.23 -12.66
N ALA A 89 -0.95 11.66 -11.86
CA ALA A 89 -1.24 12.09 -10.50
C ALA A 89 -0.52 11.27 -9.42
N VAL A 90 0.19 10.20 -9.82
CA VAL A 90 0.94 9.32 -8.93
C VAL A 90 2.24 9.99 -8.50
N SER A 91 2.55 9.90 -7.22
CA SER A 91 3.83 10.29 -6.63
C SER A 91 4.29 9.20 -5.67
N LEU A 92 5.40 8.53 -6.02
CA LEU A 92 5.98 7.47 -5.21
C LEU A 92 7.08 8.06 -4.31
N SER A 93 6.95 7.89 -2.99
CA SER A 93 7.89 8.51 -2.05
C SER A 93 8.33 7.56 -0.94
N ASP A 94 9.64 7.57 -0.68
CA ASP A 94 10.26 6.77 0.37
C ASP A 94 10.18 7.49 1.71
N TRP A 95 10.01 6.73 2.79
CA TRP A 95 9.94 7.25 4.14
C TRP A 95 10.76 6.38 5.10
N GLY A 96 12.09 6.49 5.00
CA GLY A 96 13.01 5.69 5.79
C GLY A 96 12.97 4.21 5.41
N ARG A 97 12.45 3.35 6.30
CA ARG A 97 12.33 1.89 6.08
C ARG A 97 10.95 1.48 5.55
N THR A 98 10.11 2.44 5.18
CA THR A 98 8.82 2.25 4.53
C THR A 98 8.72 3.18 3.31
N GLN A 99 7.61 3.13 2.61
CA GLN A 99 7.20 4.13 1.64
C GLN A 99 5.80 4.63 1.95
N ARG A 100 5.52 5.85 1.51
CA ARG A 100 4.19 6.45 1.55
C ARG A 100 3.94 7.18 0.24
N SER A 101 3.21 6.55 -0.67
CA SER A 101 2.94 7.06 -2.01
C SER A 101 1.53 7.64 -2.08
N ARG A 102 1.29 8.55 -3.03
CA ARG A 102 0.05 9.32 -3.15
C ARG A 102 -0.42 9.34 -4.60
N ILE A 103 -1.71 9.22 -4.80
CA ILE A 103 -2.39 9.45 -6.07
C ILE A 103 -3.42 10.54 -5.86
N ARG A 104 -3.23 11.67 -6.54
CA ARG A 104 -4.11 12.83 -6.40
C ARG A 104 -5.36 12.72 -7.26
N ASP A 105 -6.43 13.39 -6.84
CA ASP A 105 -7.61 13.69 -7.68
C ASP A 105 -8.28 12.45 -8.32
N THR A 106 -8.29 11.31 -7.62
CA THR A 106 -8.81 10.04 -8.15
C THR A 106 -10.34 9.99 -8.27
N GLY A 107 -11.04 10.98 -7.71
CA GLY A 107 -12.50 10.91 -7.52
C GLY A 107 -12.91 9.79 -6.55
N PRO A 108 -14.20 9.42 -6.51
CA PRO A 108 -14.76 8.47 -5.53
C PRO A 108 -14.50 7.00 -5.87
N GLY A 109 -13.61 6.71 -6.81
CA GLY A 109 -13.41 5.34 -7.28
C GLY A 109 -12.92 4.40 -6.19
N GLN A 110 -13.23 3.12 -6.33
CA GLN A 110 -13.10 2.14 -5.24
C GLN A 110 -12.00 1.14 -5.49
N ARG A 111 -11.57 0.95 -6.74
CA ARG A 111 -10.57 -0.05 -7.08
C ARG A 111 -9.38 0.56 -7.79
N LEU A 112 -8.21 0.35 -7.21
CA LEU A 112 -6.93 0.68 -7.82
C LEU A 112 -6.45 -0.53 -8.65
N THR A 113 -6.01 -0.27 -9.88
CA THR A 113 -5.31 -1.25 -10.70
C THR A 113 -3.99 -0.68 -11.20
N LEU A 114 -2.98 -1.54 -11.23
CA LEU A 114 -1.61 -1.22 -11.63
C LEU A 114 -1.16 -2.25 -12.66
N GLY A 115 -0.80 -1.80 -13.86
CA GLY A 115 -0.15 -2.63 -14.87
C GLY A 115 1.35 -2.37 -14.92
N LEU A 116 2.16 -3.42 -14.77
CA LEU A 116 3.63 -3.35 -14.84
C LEU A 116 4.16 -4.46 -15.75
N GLY A 117 4.60 -4.09 -16.96
CA GLY A 117 4.87 -5.06 -18.01
C GLY A 117 3.59 -5.79 -18.43
N ASP A 118 3.65 -7.12 -18.47
CA ASP A 118 2.49 -7.98 -18.79
C ASP A 118 1.64 -8.32 -17.55
N GLU A 119 2.08 -7.93 -16.35
CA GLU A 119 1.37 -8.22 -15.12
C GLU A 119 0.43 -7.09 -14.72
N ARG A 120 -0.72 -7.45 -14.13
CA ARG A 120 -1.69 -6.51 -13.59
C ARG A 120 -2.08 -6.89 -12.18
N PHE A 121 -2.04 -5.90 -11.31
CA PHE A 121 -2.37 -6.03 -9.90
C PHE A 121 -3.54 -5.12 -9.54
N SER A 122 -4.22 -5.42 -8.44
CA SER A 122 -5.29 -4.57 -7.94
C SER A 122 -5.40 -4.59 -6.42
N ALA A 123 -5.88 -3.49 -5.87
CA ALA A 123 -6.30 -3.37 -4.48
C ALA A 123 -7.62 -2.59 -4.42
N GLU A 124 -8.43 -2.87 -3.40
CA GLU A 124 -9.56 -2.03 -3.04
C GLU A 124 -9.03 -0.79 -2.31
N ILE A 125 -9.62 0.37 -2.57
CA ILE A 125 -9.31 1.62 -1.91
C ILE A 125 -10.19 1.69 -0.66
N ALA A 126 -9.59 1.46 0.49
CA ALA A 126 -10.27 1.59 1.77
C ALA A 126 -10.74 3.04 2.01
N PRO A 127 -11.86 3.25 2.71
CA PRO A 127 -12.31 4.58 3.09
C PRO A 127 -11.38 5.24 4.12
N ASP A 128 -11.58 6.54 4.34
CA ASP A 128 -10.96 7.24 5.47
C ASP A 128 -11.66 6.83 6.77
N GLU A 129 -10.92 6.17 7.65
CA GLU A 129 -11.39 5.69 8.94
C GLU A 129 -10.78 6.47 10.12
N SER A 130 -10.09 7.59 9.85
CA SER A 130 -9.46 8.42 10.89
C SER A 130 -10.44 8.90 11.94
N ALA A 131 -11.71 9.14 11.55
CA ALA A 131 -12.80 9.52 12.45
C ALA A 131 -13.10 8.48 13.54
N LEU A 132 -12.80 7.19 13.32
CA LEU A 132 -12.96 6.15 14.35
C LEU A 132 -12.03 6.35 15.54
N PHE A 133 -10.90 7.02 15.32
CA PHE A 133 -9.85 7.21 16.32
C PHE A 133 -9.78 8.67 16.81
N ALA A 134 -10.36 9.62 16.07
CA ALA A 134 -10.38 11.02 16.41
C ALA A 134 -10.99 11.26 17.80
N GLY A 135 -10.23 11.94 18.68
CA GLY A 135 -10.66 12.24 20.05
C GLY A 135 -10.69 11.03 20.99
N GLN A 136 -10.34 9.84 20.51
CA GLN A 136 -10.24 8.64 21.35
C GLN A 136 -8.85 8.54 21.99
N ARG A 137 -8.79 7.99 23.20
CA ARG A 137 -7.52 7.58 23.83
C ARG A 137 -7.07 6.24 23.24
N THR A 138 -6.73 6.26 21.97
CA THR A 138 -6.35 5.07 21.22
C THR A 138 -4.93 4.65 21.57
N ILE A 139 -4.74 3.37 21.84
CA ILE A 139 -3.42 2.74 21.87
C ILE A 139 -3.25 2.00 20.54
N ILE A 140 -2.18 2.29 19.83
CA ILE A 140 -1.74 1.54 18.66
C ILE A 140 -0.66 0.59 19.17
N THR A 141 -0.92 -0.71 19.10
CA THR A 141 -0.04 -1.77 19.62
C THR A 141 0.59 -2.55 18.50
#